data_AF-A0A915IBC9-F1
#
_entry.id   AF-A0A915IBC9-F1
#
_cell.length_a   1.000
_cell.length_b   1.000
_cell.length_c   1.000
_cell.angle_alpha   90.00
_cell.angle_beta   90.00
_cell.angle_gamma   90.00
#
_symmetry.space_group_name_H-M   'P 1'
#
loop_
_entity.id
_entity.type
_entity.pdbx_description
1 polymer ?
#
loop_
_entity_poly.entity_id
_entity_poly.type
_entity_poly.pdbx_seq_one_letter_code
_entity_poly.pdbx_strand_id
1 'polypeptide(L)'
;VCQSLDAIAQLDPLDWGDVDVLHKNLGIVQHHDGVSGTAKQHVTDDYSKLLHQGVMECQQVANDAMKYLGSSQRQSPPYHSLCTLANETICNVSQTADSVKFTDSSLLFAY
;
A
#
# COMPACT_ATOMS: atom_id res chain seq x y z
N VAL A 1 4.73 5.92 -4.07
CA VAL A 1 5.36 4.60 -3.80
C VAL A 1 4.74 3.51 -4.67
N CYS A 2 3.47 3.09 -4.49
CA CYS A 2 2.87 2.07 -5.37
C CYS A 2 2.81 2.49 -6.84
N GLN A 3 2.48 3.74 -7.19
CA GLN A 3 2.56 4.20 -8.58
C GLN A 3 3.98 4.03 -9.17
N SER A 4 5.01 4.31 -8.38
CA SER A 4 6.40 4.13 -8.81
C SER A 4 6.74 2.65 -8.99
N LEU A 5 6.24 1.78 -8.09
CA LEU A 5 6.43 0.33 -8.17
C LEU A 5 5.72 -0.27 -9.39
N ASP A 6 4.49 0.16 -9.63
CA ASP A 6 3.71 -0.19 -10.82
C ASP A 6 4.47 0.18 -12.11
N ALA A 7 4.92 1.43 -12.21
CA ALA A 7 5.68 1.91 -13.37
C ALA A 7 7.01 1.17 -13.56
N ILE A 8 7.76 0.89 -12.48
CA ILE A 8 9.05 0.18 -12.56
C ILE A 8 8.83 -1.28 -12.96
N ALA A 9 7.81 -1.94 -12.40
CA ALA A 9 7.49 -3.32 -12.71
C ALA A 9 6.75 -3.50 -14.04
N GLN A 10 6.31 -2.41 -14.67
CA GLN A 10 5.54 -2.39 -15.91
C GLN A 10 4.36 -3.35 -15.81
N LEU A 11 3.55 -3.20 -14.75
CA LEU A 11 2.54 -4.19 -14.44
C LEU A 11 1.45 -4.23 -15.49
N ASP A 12 0.98 -3.10 -16.04
CA ASP A 12 -0.09 -3.05 -17.04
C ASP A 12 0.01 -4.17 -18.12
N PRO A 13 -0.96 -5.12 -18.24
CA PRO A 13 -2.26 -5.28 -17.55
C PRO A 13 -2.31 -6.43 -16.50
N LEU A 14 -1.21 -6.66 -15.79
CA LEU A 14 -0.91 -7.84 -14.97
C LEU A 14 -1.11 -7.63 -13.46
N ASP A 15 -1.43 -6.42 -12.99
CA ASP A 15 -1.69 -6.15 -11.58
C ASP A 15 -3.16 -6.43 -11.18
N TRP A 16 -3.33 -6.74 -9.90
CA TRP A 16 -4.63 -7.05 -9.30
C TRP A 16 -5.22 -5.86 -8.54
N GLY A 17 -4.38 -4.86 -8.22
CA GLY A 17 -4.80 -3.63 -7.54
C GLY A 17 -4.77 -2.42 -8.47
N ASP A 18 -5.57 -1.40 -8.16
CA ASP A 18 -5.67 -0.19 -8.98
C ASP A 18 -4.99 1.00 -8.29
N VAL A 19 -3.84 1.44 -8.84
CA VAL A 19 -3.11 2.63 -8.35
C VAL A 19 -3.95 3.91 -8.40
N ASP A 20 -4.93 3.99 -9.29
CA ASP A 20 -5.80 5.16 -9.41
C ASP A 20 -6.77 5.29 -8.24
N VAL A 21 -7.11 4.20 -7.54
CA VAL A 21 -8.04 4.26 -6.39
C VAL A 21 -7.45 5.16 -5.30
N LEU A 22 -6.17 4.96 -4.95
CA LEU A 22 -5.52 5.81 -3.95
C LEU A 22 -5.39 7.25 -4.44
N HIS A 23 -5.08 7.48 -5.71
CA HIS A 23 -5.00 8.84 -6.27
C HIS A 23 -6.33 9.58 -6.24
N LYS A 24 -7.41 8.95 -6.69
CA LYS A 24 -8.76 9.53 -6.68
C LYS A 24 -9.20 9.84 -5.24
N ASN A 25 -8.99 8.90 -4.32
CA ASN A 25 -9.37 9.07 -2.92
C ASN A 25 -8.55 10.15 -2.22
N LEU A 26 -7.24 10.24 -2.48
CA LEU A 26 -6.43 11.37 -2.03
C LEU A 26 -6.99 12.70 -2.58
N GLY A 27 -7.37 12.76 -3.86
CA GLY A 27 -7.99 13.95 -4.45
C GLY A 27 -9.25 14.40 -3.72
N ILE A 28 -10.12 13.45 -3.33
CA ILE A 28 -11.33 13.72 -2.55
C ILE A 28 -10.96 14.30 -1.18
N VAL A 29 -10.00 13.70 -0.47
CA VAL A 29 -9.61 14.17 0.88
C VAL A 29 -8.88 15.52 0.84
N GLN A 30 -8.28 15.89 -0.28
CA GLN A 30 -7.71 17.24 -0.46
C GLN A 30 -8.75 18.31 -0.73
N HIS A 31 -10.04 17.96 -0.86
CA HIS A 31 -11.11 18.96 -0.77
C HIS A 31 -10.88 19.83 0.46
N HIS A 32 -11.16 21.12 0.37
CA HIS A 32 -10.86 22.08 1.44
C HIS A 32 -11.60 21.82 2.76
N ASP A 33 -12.57 20.89 2.77
CA ASP A 33 -13.20 20.37 4.00
C ASP A 33 -12.69 18.99 4.46
N GLY A 34 -11.83 18.34 3.68
CA GLY A 34 -11.23 17.05 4.01
C GLY A 34 -10.07 17.19 4.98
N VAL A 35 -8.87 17.42 4.46
CA VAL A 35 -7.64 17.51 5.27
C VAL A 35 -7.67 18.63 6.31
N SER A 36 -8.46 19.68 6.08
CA SER A 36 -8.66 20.79 7.02
C SER A 36 -9.45 20.40 8.28
N GLY A 37 -10.20 19.30 8.23
CA GLY A 37 -11.09 18.88 9.30
C GLY A 37 -12.36 19.73 9.45
N THR A 38 -12.77 20.47 8.40
CA THR A 38 -13.98 21.31 8.45
C THR A 38 -15.26 20.61 7.98
N ALA A 39 -15.18 19.35 7.54
CA ALA A 39 -16.34 18.53 7.24
C ALA A 39 -17.06 18.01 8.51
N LYS A 40 -18.30 17.53 8.34
CA LYS A 40 -19.02 16.83 9.42
C LYS A 40 -18.34 15.50 9.74
N GLN A 41 -18.45 15.05 11.00
CA GLN A 41 -17.81 13.81 11.46
C GLN A 41 -18.07 12.61 10.54
N HIS A 42 -19.33 12.36 10.13
CA HIS A 42 -19.64 11.22 9.27
C HIS A 42 -19.00 11.30 7.87
N VAL A 43 -18.66 12.51 7.41
CA VAL A 43 -17.93 12.73 6.15
C VAL A 43 -16.44 12.47 6.38
N THR A 44 -15.90 12.89 7.52
CA THR A 44 -14.53 12.55 7.94
C THR A 44 -14.33 11.05 8.11
N ASP A 45 -15.33 10.34 8.63
CA ASP A 45 -15.33 8.88 8.73
C ASP A 45 -15.31 8.23 7.33
N ASP A 46 -16.00 8.83 6.37
CA ASP A 46 -16.01 8.37 4.97
C ASP A 46 -14.65 8.62 4.28
N TYR A 47 -14.05 9.80 4.48
CA TYR A 47 -12.68 10.09 4.02
C TYR A 47 -11.67 9.06 4.55
N SER A 48 -11.82 8.64 5.81
CA SER A 48 -10.95 7.63 6.42
C SER A 48 -11.12 6.26 5.76
N LYS A 49 -12.36 5.88 5.41
CA LYS A 49 -12.65 4.64 4.65
C LYS A 49 -12.04 4.67 3.25
N LEU A 50 -12.21 5.79 2.54
CA LEU A 50 -11.65 5.97 1.19
C LEU A 50 -10.12 5.85 1.19
N LEU A 51 -9.45 6.52 2.13
CA LEU A 51 -8.00 6.43 2.26
C LEU A 51 -7.55 5.00 2.59
N HIS A 52 -8.23 4.33 3.52
CA HIS A 52 -7.92 2.94 3.86
C HIS A 52 -8.05 2.01 2.64
N GLN A 53 -9.15 2.14 1.89
CA GLN A 53 -9.34 1.38 0.65
C GLN A 53 -8.18 1.60 -0.33
N GLY A 54 -7.80 2.85 -0.58
CA GLY A 54 -6.68 3.18 -1.47
C GLY A 54 -5.34 2.59 -1.00
N VAL A 55 -5.08 2.59 0.31
CA VAL A 55 -3.88 1.98 0.89
C VAL A 55 -3.88 0.46 0.67
N MET A 56 -5.02 -0.21 0.79
CA MET A 56 -5.13 -1.66 0.54
C MET A 56 -4.92 -2.02 -0.93
N GLU A 57 -5.44 -1.23 -1.87
CA GLU A 57 -5.16 -1.38 -3.31
C GLU A 57 -3.66 -1.20 -3.61
N CYS A 58 -3.06 -0.16 -3.05
CA CYS A 58 -1.63 0.14 -3.15
C CYS A 58 -0.75 -1.02 -2.61
N GLN A 59 -1.19 -1.74 -1.56
CA GLN A 59 -0.52 -2.94 -1.07
C GLN A 59 -0.56 -4.09 -2.09
N GLN A 60 -1.68 -4.26 -2.80
CA GLN A 60 -1.79 -5.30 -3.84
C GLN A 60 -0.82 -5.02 -4.99
N VAL A 61 -0.81 -3.79 -5.50
CA VAL A 61 0.14 -3.33 -6.53
C VAL A 61 1.58 -3.57 -6.10
N ALA A 62 1.93 -3.22 -4.85
CA ALA A 62 3.27 -3.44 -4.34
C ALA A 62 3.65 -4.93 -4.30
N ASN A 63 2.71 -5.81 -3.94
CA ASN A 63 2.93 -7.25 -3.97
C ASN A 63 3.11 -7.79 -5.39
N ASP A 64 2.34 -7.31 -6.34
CA ASP A 64 2.47 -7.70 -7.74
C ASP A 64 3.79 -7.21 -8.33
N ALA A 65 4.17 -5.95 -8.10
CA ALA A 65 5.49 -5.42 -8.45
C ALA A 65 6.61 -6.30 -7.88
N MET A 66 6.53 -6.68 -6.61
CA MET A 66 7.54 -7.54 -5.98
C MET A 66 7.59 -8.95 -6.60
N LYS A 67 6.46 -9.53 -7.04
CA LYS A 67 6.43 -10.79 -7.79
C LYS A 67 7.23 -10.69 -9.08
N TYR A 68 7.07 -9.60 -9.83
CA TYR A 68 7.77 -9.40 -11.10
C TYR A 68 9.25 -9.04 -10.89
N LEU A 69 9.54 -8.06 -10.03
CA LEU A 69 10.89 -7.55 -9.79
C LEU A 69 11.78 -8.52 -9.01
N GLY A 70 11.19 -9.32 -8.10
CA GLY A 70 11.91 -10.29 -7.28
C GLY A 70 12.19 -11.64 -7.94
N SER A 71 11.77 -11.82 -9.21
CA SER A 71 11.78 -13.11 -9.90
C SER A 71 13.17 -13.58 -10.37
N SER A 72 14.06 -13.89 -9.41
CA SER A 72 15.23 -14.73 -9.66
C SER A 72 14.82 -16.22 -9.74
N GLN A 73 14.06 -16.60 -10.77
CA GLN A 73 13.75 -17.95 -11.30
C GLN A 73 13.47 -19.17 -10.36
N ARG A 74 13.51 -19.07 -9.02
CA ARG A 74 13.47 -20.25 -8.15
C ARG A 74 12.33 -20.28 -7.14
N GLN A 75 11.77 -19.15 -6.71
CA GLN A 75 10.63 -19.12 -5.77
C GLN A 75 9.77 -17.86 -5.97
N SER A 76 8.44 -17.99 -5.85
CA SER A 76 7.54 -16.84 -5.75
C SER A 76 7.90 -16.06 -4.48
N PRO A 77 8.05 -14.73 -4.53
CA PRO A 77 8.31 -13.95 -3.33
C PRO A 77 7.15 -14.06 -2.35
N PRO A 78 7.42 -13.97 -1.04
CA PRO A 78 6.39 -14.00 -0.02
C PRO A 78 5.45 -12.80 -0.14
N TYR A 79 4.24 -12.95 0.37
CA TYR A 79 3.29 -11.84 0.47
C TYR A 79 3.77 -10.82 1.50
N HIS A 80 3.78 -9.55 1.11
CA HIS A 80 4.15 -8.41 1.93
C HIS A 80 2.87 -7.78 2.52
N SER A 81 2.75 -7.81 3.83
CA SER A 81 1.64 -7.18 4.56
C SER A 81 2.06 -5.81 5.10
N LEU A 82 1.26 -4.77 4.89
CA LEU A 82 1.47 -3.49 5.56
C LEU A 82 0.99 -3.57 7.02
N CYS A 83 1.83 -3.12 7.95
CA CYS A 83 1.49 -2.97 9.35
C CYS A 83 0.81 -1.60 9.60
N THR A 84 -0.45 -1.43 9.21
CA THR A 84 -1.14 -0.12 9.32
C THR A 84 -1.40 0.35 10.75
N LEU A 85 -1.30 -0.56 11.74
CA LEU A 85 -1.47 -0.28 13.17
C LEU A 85 -0.15 -0.28 13.95
N ALA A 86 0.99 -0.14 13.26
CA ALA A 86 2.31 -0.14 13.91
C ALA A 86 2.47 1.03 14.92
N ASN A 87 1.76 2.14 14.72
CA ASN A 87 1.65 3.25 15.66
C ASN A 87 0.99 2.84 17.00
N GLU A 88 0.12 1.83 16.99
CA GLU A 88 -0.51 1.23 18.18
C GLU A 88 0.24 -0.03 18.64
N THR A 89 1.48 -0.23 18.18
CA THR A 89 2.30 -1.43 18.47
C THR A 89 1.64 -2.76 18.04
N ILE A 90 0.73 -2.70 17.06
CA ILE A 90 0.04 -3.88 16.53
C ILE A 90 0.56 -4.17 15.12
N CYS A 91 1.17 -5.35 14.97
CA CYS A 91 1.38 -5.95 13.66
C CYS A 91 1.37 -7.48 13.77
N ASN A 92 0.25 -8.08 13.38
CA ASN A 92 0.00 -9.49 13.61
C ASN A 92 1.08 -10.39 13.00
N VAL A 93 1.57 -10.07 11.80
CA VAL A 93 2.60 -10.87 11.13
C VAL A 93 3.90 -10.90 11.95
N SER A 94 4.36 -9.79 12.52
CA SER A 94 5.58 -9.78 13.36
C SER A 94 5.38 -10.40 14.74
N GLN A 95 4.14 -10.53 15.20
CA GLN A 95 3.82 -11.01 16.54
C GLN A 95 3.50 -12.51 16.57
N THR A 96 3.06 -13.08 15.45
CA THR A 96 2.54 -14.46 15.39
C THR A 96 3.29 -15.39 14.43
N ALA A 97 4.02 -14.86 13.45
CA ALA A 97 4.73 -15.71 12.50
C ALA A 97 6.08 -16.20 13.07
N ASP A 98 6.42 -17.45 12.78
CA ASP A 98 7.68 -18.08 13.21
C ASP A 98 8.92 -17.39 12.63
N SER A 99 8.79 -16.77 11.45
CA SER A 99 9.84 -15.98 10.82
C SER A 99 9.25 -14.84 10.02
N VAL A 100 9.80 -13.63 10.22
CA VAL A 100 9.42 -12.42 9.50
C VAL A 100 10.68 -11.75 8.98
N LYS A 101 10.62 -11.31 7.73
CA LYS A 101 11.63 -10.44 7.13
C LYS A 101 11.03 -9.05 6.97
N PHE A 102 11.68 -8.07 7.58
CA PHE A 102 11.32 -6.68 7.39
C PHE A 102 11.98 -6.18 6.11
N THR A 103 11.17 -5.65 5.20
CA THR A 103 11.62 -4.95 4.00
C THR A 103 11.53 -3.46 4.28
N ASP A 104 12.69 -2.81 4.36
CA ASP A 104 12.76 -1.35 4.44
C ASP A 104 12.75 -0.75 3.02
N SER A 105 12.07 0.38 2.86
CA SER A 105 12.04 1.20 1.64
C SER A 105 13.45 1.56 1.17
N SER A 106 14.42 1.63 2.09
CA SER A 106 15.84 1.87 1.81
C SER A 106 16.49 0.78 0.96
N LEU A 107 15.96 -0.45 0.96
CA LEU A 107 16.51 -1.59 0.20
C LEU A 107 16.00 -1.66 -1.25
N LEU A 108 14.99 -0.84 -1.60
CA LEU A 108 14.49 -0.71 -2.98
C LEU A 108 15.33 0.27 -3.85
N PHE A 109 16.23 1.03 -3.23
CA PHE A 109 17.14 1.98 -3.90
C PHE A 109 18.60 1.53 -3.90
N ALA A 110 18.88 0.26 -3.58
CA ALA A 110 20.21 -0.31 -3.74
C ALA A 110 20.39 -0.85 -5.18
N TYR A 111 20.50 0.07 -6.14
CA TYR A 111 21.12 -0.13 -7.45
C TYR A 111 22.23 0.90 -7.62
#